data_AF-A0A1Q3ZLK5-F1
#
_entry.id   AF-A0A1Q3ZLK5-F1
#
_cell.length_a   1.000
_cell.length_b   1.000
_cell.length_c   1.000
_cell.angle_alpha   90.00
_cell.angle_beta   90.00
_cell.angle_gamma   90.00
#
_symmetry.space_group_name_H-M   'P 1'
#
loop_
_entity.id
_entity.type
_entity.pdbx_description
1 polymer ?
#
loop_
_entity_poly.entity_id
_entity_poly.type
_entity_poly.pdbx_seq_one_letter_code
_entity_poly.pdbx_strand_id
1 'polypeptide(L)'
;MQPKELIGKTITDIYEIQTIEIDGLDSSECFIRLDNDFLIDIPFDGKQDLQTKTLAKNAVSLFADLSDLAVYHVNKDNKTVGEIADNYQQQKRKLTNRIRKFLFGKDVEINEYKPYKAEYKENKLKNIKNRKIIDFIWYADDTEKGFLLLDNGYLITETTVAPHGTGLAGLNYFESLNDLTNRRGTGYLKLTDEMNSSY
;
A
#
# COMPACT_ATOMS: atom_id res chain seq x y z
N MET A 1 8.81 9.33 -23.07
CA MET A 1 9.57 10.10 -22.06
C MET A 1 10.65 9.17 -21.52
N GLN A 2 11.84 9.64 -21.18
CA GLN A 2 12.91 8.81 -20.62
C GLN A 2 12.92 8.88 -19.09
N PRO A 3 13.40 7.87 -18.35
CA PRO A 3 13.53 7.92 -16.89
C PRO A 3 14.27 9.16 -16.38
N LYS A 4 15.24 9.67 -17.13
CA LYS A 4 15.98 10.90 -16.78
C LYS A 4 15.12 12.15 -16.73
N GLU A 5 14.01 12.17 -17.46
CA GLU A 5 13.07 13.30 -17.48
C GLU A 5 12.16 13.32 -16.23
N LEU A 6 12.16 12.25 -15.41
CA LEU A 6 11.49 12.22 -14.12
C LEU A 6 12.26 12.98 -13.04
N ILE A 7 13.58 13.12 -13.20
CA ILE A 7 14.42 13.79 -12.22
C ILE A 7 13.98 15.25 -12.09
N GLY A 8 13.70 15.66 -10.85
CA GLY A 8 13.22 16.99 -10.53
C GLY A 8 11.70 17.16 -10.59
N LYS A 9 10.94 16.18 -11.11
CA LYS A 9 9.47 16.18 -11.11
C LYS A 9 8.92 15.90 -9.72
N THR A 10 7.79 16.54 -9.40
CA THR A 10 7.10 16.35 -8.13
C THR A 10 5.92 15.39 -8.28
N ILE A 11 5.79 14.43 -7.36
CA ILE A 11 4.64 13.53 -7.30
C ILE A 11 3.45 14.26 -6.69
N THR A 12 2.40 14.47 -7.45
CA THR A 12 1.18 15.17 -7.01
C THR A 12 0.08 14.21 -6.57
N ASP A 13 0.04 13.02 -7.17
CA ASP A 13 -0.91 11.97 -6.84
C ASP A 13 -0.39 10.59 -7.21
N ILE A 14 -0.93 9.54 -6.59
CA ILE A 14 -0.73 8.16 -7.00
C ILE A 14 -2.10 7.51 -7.07
N TYR A 15 -2.40 6.89 -8.20
CA TYR A 15 -3.63 6.17 -8.44
C TYR A 15 -3.35 4.68 -8.45
N GLU A 16 -4.30 3.91 -7.95
CA GLU A 16 -4.21 2.46 -7.92
C GLU A 16 -5.48 1.81 -8.47
N ILE A 17 -5.30 0.74 -9.22
CA ILE A 17 -6.35 -0.21 -9.60
C ILE A 17 -5.98 -1.54 -8.98
N GLN A 18 -6.78 -2.05 -8.05
CA GLN A 18 -6.59 -3.38 -7.47
C GLN A 18 -7.62 -4.37 -7.99
N THR A 19 -7.17 -5.60 -8.21
CA THR A 19 -8.02 -6.78 -8.45
C THR A 19 -7.66 -7.83 -7.42
N ILE A 20 -8.66 -8.26 -6.64
CA ILE A 20 -8.49 -9.23 -5.56
C ILE A 20 -9.16 -10.53 -5.99
N GLU A 21 -8.43 -11.64 -5.94
CA GLU A 21 -8.95 -12.97 -6.28
C GLU A 21 -8.93 -13.89 -5.05
N ILE A 22 -10.08 -14.51 -4.73
CA ILE A 22 -10.17 -15.48 -3.64
C ILE A 22 -9.33 -16.72 -3.99
N ASP A 23 -8.40 -17.09 -3.09
CA ASP A 23 -7.47 -18.21 -3.26
C ASP A 23 -6.54 -18.10 -4.49
N GLY A 24 -6.43 -16.90 -5.08
CA GLY A 24 -5.68 -16.62 -6.30
C GLY A 24 -4.50 -15.67 -6.11
N LEU A 25 -4.26 -14.85 -7.12
CA LEU A 25 -3.27 -13.77 -7.07
C LEU A 25 -3.99 -12.43 -7.00
N ASP A 26 -3.60 -11.60 -6.03
CA ASP A 26 -4.00 -10.21 -6.02
C ASP A 26 -3.11 -9.49 -7.05
N SER A 27 -3.70 -8.61 -7.86
CA SER A 27 -2.97 -7.77 -8.79
C SER A 27 -3.28 -6.30 -8.55
N SER A 28 -2.31 -5.47 -8.86
CA SER A 28 -2.44 -4.03 -8.78
C SER A 28 -1.69 -3.34 -9.91
N GLU A 29 -2.23 -2.23 -10.37
CA GLU A 29 -1.54 -1.31 -11.27
C GLU A 29 -1.51 0.09 -10.65
N CYS A 30 -0.32 0.65 -10.53
CA CYS A 30 -0.09 1.99 -9.97
C CYS A 30 0.25 3.02 -11.05
N PHE A 31 -0.37 4.20 -10.95
CA PHE A 31 -0.11 5.32 -11.84
C PHE A 31 0.29 6.55 -11.05
N ILE A 32 1.45 7.12 -11.36
CA ILE A 32 1.99 8.29 -10.68
C ILE A 32 1.66 9.53 -11.49
N ARG A 33 0.99 10.50 -10.87
CA ARG A 33 0.77 11.83 -11.45
C ARG A 33 1.89 12.77 -11.02
N LEU A 34 2.45 13.49 -12.00
CA LEU A 34 3.50 14.48 -11.83
C LEU A 34 2.95 15.91 -11.90
N ASP A 35 3.75 16.89 -11.51
CA ASP A 35 3.44 18.34 -11.47
C ASP A 35 2.98 19.00 -12.78
N ASN A 36 3.17 18.35 -13.93
CA ASN A 36 2.70 18.79 -15.24
C ASN A 36 1.54 17.93 -15.79
N ASP A 37 0.77 17.29 -14.91
CA ASP A 37 -0.34 16.38 -15.22
C ASP A 37 0.03 15.13 -16.06
N PHE A 38 1.33 14.81 -16.17
CA PHE A 38 1.76 13.54 -16.73
C PHE A 38 1.40 12.39 -15.78
N LEU A 39 0.74 11.37 -16.33
CA LEU A 39 0.46 10.13 -15.65
C LEU A 39 1.37 9.03 -16.22
N ILE A 40 2.14 8.37 -15.37
CA ILE A 40 3.08 7.32 -15.76
C ILE A 40 2.93 6.07 -14.90
N ASP A 41 3.43 4.96 -15.38
CA ASP A 41 3.82 3.79 -14.58
C ASP A 41 5.28 3.91 -14.10
N ILE A 42 5.64 3.14 -13.07
CA ILE A 42 7.05 2.96 -12.70
C ILE A 42 7.71 2.05 -13.75
N PRO A 43 8.83 2.46 -14.38
CA PRO A 43 9.53 1.65 -15.36
C PRO A 43 10.29 0.49 -14.71
N PHE A 44 10.62 -0.53 -15.50
CA PHE A 44 11.44 -1.66 -15.06
C PHE A 44 12.91 -1.27 -14.93
N ASP A 45 13.44 -0.52 -15.90
CA ASP A 45 14.84 -0.13 -15.94
C ASP A 45 15.04 1.32 -16.42
N GLY A 46 16.31 1.77 -16.39
CA GLY A 46 16.69 3.13 -16.77
C GLY A 46 16.76 3.38 -18.28
N LYS A 47 16.46 2.36 -19.11
CA LYS A 47 16.61 2.39 -20.57
C LYS A 47 15.27 2.38 -21.29
N GLN A 48 14.20 1.96 -20.62
CA GLN A 48 12.87 1.87 -21.20
C GLN A 48 12.20 3.25 -21.30
N ASP A 49 11.63 3.53 -22.47
CA ASP A 49 10.77 4.68 -22.67
C ASP A 49 9.51 4.58 -21.79
N LEU A 50 9.30 5.61 -20.97
CA LEU A 50 8.08 5.86 -20.23
C LEU A 50 6.94 6.23 -21.17
N GLN A 51 5.84 5.51 -21.02
CA GLN A 51 4.59 5.76 -21.72
C GLN A 51 3.68 6.59 -20.83
N THR A 52 3.15 7.69 -21.37
CA THR A 52 2.07 8.43 -20.71
C THR A 52 0.79 7.59 -20.75
N LYS A 53 0.16 7.41 -19.59
CA LYS A 53 -1.07 6.65 -19.45
C LYS A 53 -2.28 7.59 -19.39
N THR A 54 -3.46 7.05 -19.71
CA THR A 54 -4.73 7.71 -19.39
C THR A 54 -5.26 7.11 -18.10
N LEU A 55 -5.80 7.96 -17.22
CA LEU A 55 -6.35 7.48 -15.95
C LEU A 55 -7.56 6.58 -16.20
N ALA A 56 -7.52 5.35 -15.69
CA ALA A 56 -8.66 4.45 -15.77
C ALA A 56 -9.82 4.94 -14.89
N LYS A 57 -11.06 4.67 -15.31
CA LYS A 57 -12.26 5.17 -14.61
C LYS A 57 -12.43 4.62 -13.19
N ASN A 58 -11.88 3.45 -12.91
CA ASN A 58 -11.94 2.77 -11.62
C ASN A 58 -10.69 2.99 -10.77
N ALA A 59 -9.74 3.79 -11.23
CA ALA A 59 -8.53 4.07 -10.47
C ALA A 59 -8.85 4.99 -9.28
N VAL A 60 -8.32 4.65 -8.11
CA VAL A 60 -8.56 5.38 -6.86
C VAL A 60 -7.29 6.11 -6.46
N SER A 61 -7.40 7.39 -6.07
CA SER A 61 -6.26 8.13 -5.53
C SER A 61 -5.90 7.61 -4.14
N LEU A 62 -4.64 7.23 -3.96
CA LEU A 62 -4.06 6.86 -2.67
C LEU A 62 -3.90 8.06 -1.73
N PHE A 63 -3.96 9.29 -2.27
CA PHE A 63 -3.91 10.52 -1.49
C PHE A 63 -5.28 11.15 -1.26
N ALA A 64 -6.37 10.45 -1.58
CA ALA A 64 -7.73 10.90 -1.31
C ALA A 64 -8.00 11.09 0.19
N ASP A 65 -7.43 10.20 1.02
CA ASP A 65 -7.44 10.31 2.47
C ASP A 65 -6.05 10.03 3.05
N LEU A 66 -5.48 11.05 3.69
CA LEU A 66 -4.19 10.95 4.37
C LEU A 66 -4.34 10.96 5.90
N SER A 67 -5.55 10.72 6.43
CA SER A 67 -5.73 10.56 7.87
C SER A 67 -4.93 9.36 8.40
N ASP A 68 -4.55 9.42 9.67
CA ASP A 68 -3.86 8.31 10.32
C ASP A 68 -4.79 7.12 10.46
N LEU A 69 -4.25 5.92 10.30
CA LEU A 69 -5.01 4.68 10.25
C LEU A 69 -5.39 4.25 11.66
N ALA A 70 -6.69 4.17 11.94
CA ALA A 70 -7.21 3.68 13.20
C ALA A 70 -7.05 2.15 13.28
N VAL A 71 -6.25 1.69 14.25
CA VAL A 71 -6.12 0.30 14.65
C VAL A 71 -6.98 0.09 15.89
N TYR A 72 -8.07 -0.63 15.70
CA TYR A 72 -8.99 -0.99 16.78
C TYR A 72 -8.51 -2.27 17.47
N HIS A 73 -8.21 -2.15 18.75
CA HIS A 73 -7.94 -3.29 19.61
C HIS A 73 -9.27 -3.84 20.13
N VAL A 74 -9.55 -5.08 19.75
CA VAL A 74 -10.68 -5.88 20.22
C VAL A 74 -10.19 -6.94 21.20
N ASN A 75 -11.09 -7.59 21.93
CA ASN A 75 -10.78 -8.68 22.84
C ASN A 75 -9.79 -8.29 23.95
N LYS A 76 -10.19 -7.32 24.79
CA LYS A 76 -9.39 -6.80 25.92
C LYS A 76 -8.84 -7.88 26.84
N ASP A 77 -9.57 -8.97 27.01
CA ASP A 77 -9.26 -10.04 27.95
C ASP A 77 -8.37 -11.14 27.33
N ASN A 78 -7.91 -10.99 26.08
CA ASN A 78 -7.11 -11.98 25.33
C ASN A 78 -7.74 -13.39 25.30
N LYS A 79 -9.07 -13.48 25.28
CA LYS A 79 -9.78 -14.75 25.16
C LYS A 79 -9.49 -15.39 23.81
N THR A 80 -9.41 -16.70 23.77
CA THR A 80 -9.28 -17.44 22.52
C THR A 80 -10.57 -17.35 21.70
N VAL A 81 -10.47 -17.57 20.38
CA VAL A 81 -11.64 -17.62 19.49
C VAL A 81 -12.65 -18.68 19.96
N GLY A 82 -12.16 -19.81 20.48
CA GLY A 82 -12.99 -20.86 21.07
C GLY A 82 -13.80 -20.37 22.27
N GLU A 83 -13.14 -19.69 23.22
CA GLU A 83 -13.82 -19.13 24.40
C GLU A 83 -14.85 -18.04 24.05
N ILE A 84 -14.56 -17.22 23.04
CA ILE A 84 -15.52 -16.22 22.53
C ILE A 84 -16.73 -16.91 21.89
N ALA A 85 -16.50 -17.95 21.07
CA ALA A 85 -17.56 -18.72 20.44
C ALA A 85 -18.43 -19.47 21.45
N ASP A 86 -17.82 -20.09 22.46
CA ASP A 86 -18.53 -20.82 23.51
C ASP A 86 -19.36 -19.88 24.38
N ASN A 87 -18.80 -18.73 24.79
CA ASN A 87 -19.55 -17.70 25.50
C ASN A 87 -20.72 -17.17 24.67
N TYR A 88 -20.52 -16.93 23.37
CA TYR A 88 -21.59 -16.50 22.49
C TYR A 88 -22.71 -17.55 22.36
N GLN A 89 -22.36 -18.83 22.19
CA GLN A 89 -23.33 -19.92 22.16
C GLN A 89 -24.11 -20.04 23.48
N GLN A 90 -23.44 -19.94 24.62
CA GLN A 90 -24.08 -19.96 25.93
C GLN A 90 -25.02 -18.76 26.13
N GLN A 91 -24.62 -17.55 25.73
CA GLN A 91 -25.47 -16.36 25.78
C GLN A 91 -26.69 -16.49 24.86
N LYS A 92 -26.52 -17.02 23.64
CA LYS A 92 -27.62 -17.25 22.69
C LYS A 92 -28.64 -18.29 23.18
N ARG A 93 -28.22 -19.26 23.99
CA ARG A 93 -29.09 -20.29 24.59
C ARG A 93 -29.94 -19.79 25.77
N LYS A 94 -29.60 -18.67 26.41
CA LYS A 94 -30.39 -18.11 27.51
C LYS A 94 -31.76 -17.62 27.02
N LEU A 95 -32.84 -18.14 27.63
CA LEU A 95 -34.24 -17.89 27.26
C LEU A 95 -34.58 -16.38 27.10
N THR A 96 -33.95 -15.53 27.90
CA THR A 96 -34.11 -14.06 27.89
C THR A 96 -33.61 -13.39 26.61
N ASN A 97 -32.57 -13.94 25.97
CA ASN A 97 -32.01 -13.38 24.73
C ASN A 97 -32.85 -13.75 23.50
N ARG A 98 -33.53 -14.91 23.52
CA ARG A 98 -34.55 -15.26 22.51
C ARG A 98 -35.73 -14.29 22.53
N ILE A 99 -36.18 -13.90 23.74
CA ILE A 99 -37.28 -12.94 23.92
C ILE A 99 -36.86 -11.53 23.48
N ARG A 100 -35.63 -11.08 23.80
CA ARG A 100 -35.09 -9.79 23.34
C ARG A 100 -34.96 -9.70 21.82
N LYS A 101 -34.49 -10.76 21.15
CA LYS A 101 -34.42 -10.81 19.68
C LYS A 101 -35.81 -10.72 19.05
N PHE A 102 -36.79 -11.41 19.63
CA PHE A 102 -38.18 -11.37 19.16
C PHE A 102 -38.83 -9.98 19.33
N LEU A 103 -38.57 -9.29 20.46
CA LEU A 103 -39.18 -7.99 20.76
C LEU A 103 -38.48 -6.79 20.12
N PHE A 104 -37.15 -6.83 19.97
CA PHE A 104 -36.35 -5.65 19.58
C PHE A 104 -35.49 -5.86 18.33
N GLY A 105 -35.53 -7.04 17.69
CA GLY A 105 -34.80 -7.33 16.45
C GLY A 105 -33.27 -7.27 16.58
N LYS A 106 -32.71 -7.15 17.78
CA LYS A 106 -31.26 -7.07 18.01
C LYS A 106 -30.69 -8.46 18.27
N ASP A 107 -29.69 -8.84 17.49
CA ASP A 107 -28.84 -9.98 17.79
C ASP A 107 -28.01 -9.74 19.06
N VAL A 108 -27.55 -10.83 19.69
CA VAL A 108 -26.69 -10.74 20.86
C VAL A 108 -25.36 -10.14 20.43
N GLU A 109 -25.04 -8.97 20.96
CA GLU A 109 -23.81 -8.28 20.65
C GLU A 109 -22.63 -8.99 21.31
N ILE A 110 -21.61 -9.35 20.54
CA ILE A 110 -20.39 -9.97 21.06
C ILE A 110 -19.49 -8.86 21.59
N ASN A 111 -19.52 -8.65 22.90
CA ASN A 111 -18.77 -7.56 23.54
C ASN A 111 -17.25 -7.68 23.32
N GLU A 112 -16.73 -8.90 23.14
CA GLU A 112 -15.32 -9.14 22.84
C GLU A 112 -14.88 -8.57 21.48
N TYR A 113 -15.80 -8.35 20.54
CA TYR A 113 -15.49 -7.67 19.27
C TYR A 113 -15.68 -6.16 19.33
N LYS A 114 -16.15 -5.60 20.45
CA LYS A 114 -16.20 -4.15 20.63
C LYS A 114 -14.78 -3.61 20.81
N PRO A 115 -14.38 -2.60 20.04
CA PRO A 115 -13.12 -1.91 20.27
C PRO A 115 -13.07 -1.33 21.69
N TYR A 116 -12.00 -1.61 22.44
CA TYR A 116 -11.78 -1.01 23.76
C TYR A 116 -10.66 0.02 23.75
N LYS A 117 -9.85 0.05 22.69
CA LYS A 117 -8.76 1.00 22.46
C LYS A 117 -8.63 1.22 20.95
N ALA A 118 -8.48 2.47 20.56
CA ALA A 118 -8.07 2.84 19.21
C ALA A 118 -6.65 3.41 19.29
N GLU A 119 -5.76 2.91 18.44
CA GLU A 119 -4.44 3.50 18.21
C GLU A 119 -4.41 4.05 16.79
N TYR A 120 -3.78 5.20 16.59
CA TYR A 120 -3.65 5.79 15.26
C TYR A 120 -2.22 5.57 14.78
N LYS A 121 -2.08 4.79 13.70
CA LYS A 121 -0.79 4.61 13.03
C LYS A 121 -0.64 5.68 11.95
N GLU A 122 0.53 6.31 11.93
CA GLU A 122 0.85 7.32 10.93
C GLU A 122 0.62 6.76 9.51
N ASN A 123 -0.12 7.52 8.70
CA ASN A 123 -0.23 7.22 7.27
C ASN A 123 1.05 7.66 6.54
N LYS A 124 1.91 6.69 6.19
CA LYS A 124 3.21 6.94 5.54
C LYS A 124 3.11 7.56 4.16
N LEU A 125 1.95 7.54 3.50
CA LEU A 125 1.73 8.24 2.22
C LEU A 125 1.91 9.76 2.34
N LYS A 126 1.76 10.32 3.55
CA LYS A 126 2.11 11.73 3.85
C LYS A 126 3.56 12.07 3.52
N ASN A 127 4.46 11.08 3.60
CA ASN A 127 5.87 11.25 3.32
C ASN A 127 6.20 11.11 1.81
N ILE A 128 5.24 10.72 0.97
CA ILE A 128 5.42 10.54 -0.48
C ILE A 128 4.77 11.69 -1.26
N LYS A 129 3.61 12.17 -0.82
CA LYS A 129 2.88 13.26 -1.50
C LYS A 129 3.72 14.53 -1.57
N ASN A 130 3.71 15.15 -2.75
CA ASN A 130 4.43 16.40 -3.05
C ASN A 130 5.95 16.30 -2.87
N ARG A 131 6.52 15.10 -3.04
CA ARG A 131 7.97 14.90 -3.04
C ARG A 131 8.54 14.92 -4.43
N LYS A 132 9.75 15.45 -4.52
CA LYS A 132 10.52 15.50 -5.76
C LYS A 132 11.25 14.19 -5.98
N ILE A 133 11.21 13.67 -7.19
CA ILE A 133 12.01 12.53 -7.63
C ILE A 133 13.44 13.04 -7.85
N ILE A 134 14.41 12.44 -7.18
CA ILE A 134 15.82 12.82 -7.26
C ILE A 134 16.68 11.77 -7.97
N ASP A 135 16.21 10.52 -8.05
CA ASP A 135 16.90 9.46 -8.77
C ASP A 135 15.91 8.36 -9.19
N PHE A 136 16.34 7.53 -10.13
CA PHE A 136 15.69 6.27 -10.48
C PHE A 136 16.67 5.13 -10.29
N ILE A 137 16.25 4.10 -9.56
CA ILE A 137 17.09 3.00 -9.12
C ILE A 137 16.48 1.70 -9.62
N TRP A 138 17.28 0.78 -10.15
CA TRP A 138 16.79 -0.52 -10.62
C TRP A 138 17.84 -1.60 -10.43
N TYR A 139 17.40 -2.85 -10.41
CA TYR A 139 18.29 -4.01 -10.44
C TYR A 139 18.42 -4.49 -11.89
N ALA A 140 19.49 -5.22 -12.19
CA ALA A 140 19.74 -5.69 -13.54
C ALA A 140 18.75 -6.79 -14.01
N ASP A 141 17.96 -7.36 -13.10
CA ASP A 141 16.86 -8.25 -13.45
C ASP A 141 15.63 -7.44 -13.86
N ASP A 142 15.05 -7.78 -15.02
CA ASP A 142 13.88 -7.15 -15.61
C ASP A 142 12.55 -7.71 -15.05
N THR A 143 12.65 -8.51 -14.00
CA THR A 143 11.52 -9.21 -13.38
C THR A 143 10.69 -8.30 -12.47
N GLU A 144 11.28 -7.20 -12.01
CA GLU A 144 10.65 -6.27 -11.08
C GLU A 144 10.77 -4.83 -11.55
N LYS A 145 9.81 -4.01 -11.14
CA LYS A 145 9.87 -2.58 -11.41
C LYS A 145 10.99 -1.92 -10.62
N GLY A 146 11.54 -0.84 -11.18
CA GLY A 146 12.51 -0.04 -10.47
C GLY A 146 11.90 0.77 -9.33
N PHE A 147 12.66 1.73 -8.84
CA PHE A 147 12.37 2.54 -7.68
C PHE A 147 12.56 4.00 -8.02
N LEU A 148 11.61 4.84 -7.61
CA LEU A 148 11.80 6.29 -7.60
C LEU A 148 12.32 6.71 -6.23
N LEU A 149 13.52 7.29 -6.19
CA LEU A 149 14.09 7.87 -4.99
C LEU A 149 13.59 9.30 -4.85
N LEU A 150 13.07 9.64 -3.66
CA LEU A 150 12.49 10.92 -3.34
C LEU A 150 13.47 11.81 -2.55
N ASP A 151 13.26 13.13 -2.61
CA ASP A 151 14.12 14.13 -1.96
C ASP A 151 14.25 13.99 -0.44
N ASN A 152 13.28 13.34 0.21
CA ASN A 152 13.31 13.04 1.63
C ASN A 152 13.90 11.65 1.96
N GLY A 153 14.44 10.94 0.97
CA GLY A 153 15.10 9.64 1.13
C GLY A 153 14.19 8.43 0.97
N TYR A 154 12.86 8.61 0.90
CA TYR A 154 11.93 7.52 0.64
C TYR A 154 12.14 6.96 -0.78
N LEU A 155 11.90 5.67 -0.94
CA LEU A 155 11.84 5.00 -2.24
C LEU A 155 10.45 4.44 -2.43
N ILE A 156 9.89 4.59 -3.63
CA ILE A 156 8.62 3.95 -4.00
C ILE A 156 8.82 3.02 -5.18
N THR A 157 8.09 1.91 -5.18
CA THR A 157 8.04 0.92 -6.24
C THR A 157 6.62 0.34 -6.31
N GLU A 158 6.40 -0.57 -7.24
CA GLU A 158 5.12 -1.23 -7.45
C GLU A 158 5.34 -2.73 -7.57
N THR A 159 4.49 -3.50 -6.90
CA THR A 159 4.39 -4.94 -7.08
C THR A 159 3.10 -5.24 -7.81
N THR A 160 3.21 -5.67 -9.07
CA THR A 160 2.04 -5.89 -9.92
C THR A 160 1.18 -7.05 -9.46
N VAL A 161 1.79 -8.10 -8.90
CA VAL A 161 1.11 -9.34 -8.54
C VAL A 161 1.68 -9.91 -7.25
N ALA A 162 0.83 -10.37 -6.34
CA ALA A 162 1.22 -11.04 -5.11
C ALA A 162 0.22 -12.16 -4.73
N PRO A 163 0.62 -13.15 -3.91
CA PRO A 163 -0.32 -14.12 -3.37
C PRO A 163 -1.46 -13.45 -2.60
N HIS A 164 -2.67 -13.98 -2.75
CA HIS A 164 -3.86 -13.45 -2.09
C HIS A 164 -3.67 -13.22 -0.60
N GLY A 165 -4.10 -12.06 -0.11
CA GLY A 165 -4.14 -11.74 1.31
C GLY A 165 -2.78 -11.32 1.91
N THR A 166 -1.73 -11.23 1.10
CA THR A 166 -0.43 -10.67 1.53
C THR A 166 -0.46 -9.15 1.66
N GLY A 167 -1.36 -8.48 0.93
CA GLY A 167 -1.43 -7.02 0.84
C GLY A 167 -0.20 -6.39 0.18
N LEU A 168 0.57 -7.18 -0.59
CA LEU A 168 1.80 -6.72 -1.23
C LEU A 168 1.58 -6.22 -2.67
N ALA A 169 0.51 -6.64 -3.34
CA ALA A 169 0.18 -6.12 -4.67
C ALA A 169 -0.21 -4.64 -4.53
N GLY A 170 0.49 -3.77 -5.24
CA GLY A 170 0.29 -2.32 -5.19
C GLY A 170 1.56 -1.52 -4.95
N LEU A 171 1.34 -0.29 -4.46
CA LEU A 171 2.42 0.63 -4.12
C LEU A 171 3.17 0.13 -2.89
N ASN A 172 4.48 -0.07 -3.04
CA ASN A 172 5.38 -0.40 -1.96
C ASN A 172 6.40 0.72 -1.75
N TYR A 173 6.95 0.82 -0.55
CA TYR A 173 7.95 1.84 -0.23
C TYR A 173 9.02 1.35 0.74
N PHE A 174 10.13 2.08 0.76
CA PHE A 174 11.22 1.98 1.71
C PHE A 174 11.48 3.36 2.31
N GLU A 175 11.76 3.43 3.60
CA GLU A 175 11.99 4.73 4.26
C GLU A 175 13.36 5.32 3.92
N SER A 176 14.30 4.47 3.48
CA SER A 176 15.64 4.87 3.08
C SER A 176 16.30 3.90 2.10
N LEU A 177 17.36 4.38 1.45
CA LEU A 177 18.22 3.54 0.61
C LEU A 177 18.90 2.42 1.44
N ASN A 178 19.15 2.67 2.73
CA ASN A 178 19.66 1.65 3.64
C ASN A 178 18.64 0.53 3.86
N ASP A 179 17.35 0.85 3.98
CA ASP A 179 16.32 -0.18 4.13
C ASP A 179 16.19 -1.04 2.88
N LEU A 180 16.27 -0.43 1.69
CA LEU A 180 16.34 -1.17 0.42
C LEU A 180 17.56 -2.09 0.41
N THR A 181 18.74 -1.55 0.75
CA THR A 181 20.01 -2.29 0.75
C THR A 181 19.99 -3.44 1.75
N ASN A 182 19.43 -3.26 2.94
CA ASN A 182 19.31 -4.32 3.94
C ASN A 182 18.40 -5.45 3.47
N ARG A 183 17.36 -5.14 2.68
CA ARG A 183 16.39 -6.12 2.22
C ARG A 183 16.78 -6.81 0.92
N ARG A 184 17.48 -6.11 0.02
CA ARG A 184 17.74 -6.56 -1.37
C ARG A 184 19.22 -6.53 -1.78
N GLY A 185 20.11 -6.02 -0.93
CA GLY A 185 21.53 -5.88 -1.23
C GLY A 185 21.87 -4.63 -2.06
N THR A 186 23.16 -4.47 -2.35
CA THR A 186 23.74 -3.27 -2.99
C THR A 186 23.83 -3.36 -4.51
N GLY A 187 23.32 -4.42 -5.14
CA GLY A 187 23.45 -4.68 -6.58
C GLY A 187 22.56 -3.83 -7.50
N TYR A 188 22.07 -2.69 -7.02
CA TYR A 188 21.24 -1.78 -7.81
C TYR A 188 22.11 -0.80 -8.60
N LEU A 189 21.54 -0.30 -9.69
CA LEU A 189 22.06 0.79 -10.51
C LEU A 189 21.31 2.08 -10.17
N LYS A 190 21.98 3.21 -10.35
CA LYS A 190 21.39 4.56 -10.22
C LYS A 190 21.46 5.27 -11.54
N LEU A 191 20.38 5.96 -11.90
CA LEU A 191 20.32 6.66 -13.17
C LEU A 191 21.36 7.79 -13.23
N THR A 192 21.56 8.50 -12.13
CA THR A 192 22.54 9.59 -12.08
C THR A 192 23.98 9.10 -12.30
N ASP A 193 24.31 7.89 -11.87
CA ASP A 193 25.67 7.33 -12.02
C ASP A 193 25.94 6.94 -13.48
N GLU A 194 24.94 6.38 -14.16
CA GLU A 194 24.98 6.08 -15.61
C GLU A 194 25.11 7.37 -16.45
N MET A 195 24.38 8.42 -16.06
CA MET A 195 24.45 9.73 -16.73
C MET A 195 25.84 10.37 -16.62
N ASN A 196 26.51 10.22 -15.47
CA ASN A 196 27.85 10.75 -15.23
C ASN A 196 28.94 9.95 -15.93
N SER A 197 28.71 8.65 -16.17
CA SER A 197 29.67 7.76 -16.85
C SER A 197 29.67 7.88 -18.38
N SER A 198 28.72 8.65 -18.93
CA SER A 198 28.54 8.86 -20.38
C SER A 198 29.24 10.13 -20.92
N TYR A 199 30.06 10.79 -20.09
CA TYR A 199 30.89 11.96 -20.43
C TYR A 199 32.37 11.63 -20.26
#